data_AF-A0A383V3H3-F1
#
_entry.id   AF-A0A383V3H3-F1
#
_cell.length_a   1.000
_cell.length_b   1.000
_cell.length_c   1.000
_cell.angle_alpha   90.00
_cell.angle_beta   90.00
_cell.angle_gamma   90.00
#
_symmetry.space_group_name_H-M   'P 1'
#
loop_
_entity.id
_entity.type
_entity.pdbx_description
1 polymer ?
#
loop_
_entity_poly.entity_id
_entity_poly.type
_entity_poly.pdbx_seq_one_letter_code
_entity_poly.pdbx_strand_id
1 'polypeptide(L)'
;MTRPSKTAPEQDSSLRQRSPKAELVDESDSPQLSYTKCTKSKATRPTVSIAKIFKTSKPAHRNRKRRREPSPAATVINELGEEFDKIGDRLTRTAENTFDAAWRSHVKSLKSIKQRDQEFVTMVSRNLSALSVPLLARPVALEPRDSEASSQEHLGACLQRFGEILAREKANLEKYWAEWDKLQIEYLRLGIDVFGPRPFGEQEAPSHDGFHNTMTLWNLELRTKVAEFGVSLEEAGCEALRKMKHSEAELDAATKKEKTRLLASLLGEL
;
A
#
# COMPACT_ATOMS: atom_id res chain seq x y z
N MET A 1 -21.88 -67.80 11.78
CA MET A 1 -22.16 -66.69 12.71
C MET A 1 -21.57 -65.41 12.14
N THR A 2 -22.35 -64.36 12.26
CA THR A 2 -22.48 -63.20 11.37
C THR A 2 -21.43 -62.11 11.64
N ARG A 3 -20.81 -61.58 10.57
CA ARG A 3 -20.08 -60.30 10.57
C ARG A 3 -21.02 -59.15 10.92
N PRO A 4 -20.50 -58.08 11.53
CA PRO A 4 -20.97 -56.75 11.23
C PRO A 4 -19.84 -55.92 10.61
N SER A 5 -20.00 -55.67 9.32
CA SER A 5 -19.52 -54.50 8.60
C SER A 5 -19.99 -53.22 9.30
N LYS A 6 -19.07 -52.31 9.62
CA LYS A 6 -19.41 -50.93 9.99
C LYS A 6 -18.80 -49.97 8.98
N THR A 7 -19.73 -49.41 8.24
CA THR A 7 -19.67 -48.40 7.20
C THR A 7 -19.12 -47.08 7.71
N ALA A 8 -18.39 -46.40 6.82
CA ALA A 8 -17.94 -45.02 6.94
C ALA A 8 -19.12 -44.04 7.04
N PRO A 9 -18.91 -42.84 7.63
CA PRO A 9 -19.70 -41.68 7.29
C PRO A 9 -19.00 -40.87 6.19
N GLU A 10 -19.62 -40.83 5.02
CA GLU A 10 -19.58 -39.67 4.12
C GLU A 10 -20.09 -38.45 4.91
N GLN A 11 -19.34 -37.35 4.87
CA GLN A 11 -19.90 -36.03 5.15
C GLN A 11 -19.45 -35.03 4.08
N ASP A 12 -20.38 -34.82 3.15
CA ASP A 12 -20.79 -33.56 2.55
C ASP A 12 -19.72 -32.50 2.29
N SER A 13 -19.14 -32.63 1.10
CA SER A 13 -18.77 -31.52 0.25
C SER A 13 -20.03 -30.78 -0.26
N SER A 14 -20.43 -29.68 0.39
CA SER A 14 -20.96 -28.49 -0.29
C SER A 14 -21.39 -27.44 0.72
N LEU A 15 -20.87 -26.21 0.60
CA LEU A 15 -21.67 -24.97 0.61
C LEU A 15 -20.77 -23.73 0.56
N ARG A 16 -20.75 -23.14 -0.63
CA ARG A 16 -20.80 -21.70 -0.91
C ARG A 16 -19.66 -20.84 -0.40
N GLN A 17 -18.80 -20.52 -1.36
CA GLN A 17 -18.27 -19.18 -1.60
C GLN A 17 -19.28 -18.10 -1.16
N ARG A 18 -18.91 -17.32 -0.15
CA ARG A 18 -19.45 -15.97 0.08
C ARG A 18 -18.27 -15.02 0.05
N SER A 19 -18.10 -14.37 -1.10
CA SER A 19 -17.31 -13.15 -1.21
C SER A 19 -17.89 -12.10 -0.26
N PRO A 20 -17.09 -11.48 0.63
CA PRO A 20 -17.49 -10.25 1.27
C PRO A 20 -17.48 -9.14 0.21
N LYS A 21 -18.66 -8.57 0.01
CA LYS A 21 -18.93 -7.35 -0.72
C LYS A 21 -18.01 -6.25 -0.19
N ALA A 22 -17.19 -5.67 -1.06
CA ALA A 22 -16.42 -4.47 -0.74
C ALA A 22 -17.41 -3.34 -0.40
N GLU A 23 -17.53 -3.02 0.88
CA GLU A 23 -18.07 -1.73 1.32
C GLU A 23 -17.00 -0.68 1.05
N LEU A 24 -17.28 0.11 0.02
CA LEU A 24 -16.60 1.33 -0.31
C LEU A 24 -16.92 2.34 0.82
N VAL A 25 -16.07 2.40 1.84
CA VAL A 25 -16.08 3.50 2.80
C VAL A 25 -15.25 4.62 2.18
N ASP A 26 -15.98 5.61 1.71
CA ASP A 26 -15.50 6.88 1.17
C ASP A 26 -14.93 7.72 2.33
N GLU A 27 -13.64 7.51 2.67
CA GLU A 27 -12.93 8.31 3.66
C GLU A 27 -12.25 9.51 2.94
N SER A 28 -13.09 10.36 2.37
CA SER A 28 -12.73 11.65 1.79
C SER A 28 -12.85 12.77 2.84
N ASP A 29 -12.18 12.62 3.99
CA ASP A 29 -12.01 13.72 4.96
C ASP A 29 -10.72 14.49 4.65
N SER A 30 -10.78 15.26 3.57
CA SER A 30 -9.89 16.41 3.38
C SER A 30 -10.45 17.59 4.21
N PRO A 31 -9.67 18.18 5.13
CA PRO A 31 -10.13 19.37 5.83
C PRO A 31 -10.23 20.52 4.83
N GLN A 32 -11.47 20.88 4.46
CA GLN A 32 -11.74 22.16 3.83
C GLN A 32 -11.34 23.25 4.83
N LEU A 33 -10.22 23.92 4.55
CA LEU A 33 -9.87 25.21 5.14
C LEU A 33 -10.96 26.23 4.78
N SER A 34 -12.03 26.23 5.56
CA SER A 34 -13.03 27.28 5.53
C SER A 34 -12.40 28.53 6.13
N TYR A 35 -12.03 29.48 5.28
CA TYR A 35 -11.68 30.83 5.71
C TYR A 35 -12.87 31.48 6.43
N THR A 36 -12.93 31.34 7.75
CA THR A 36 -13.87 32.10 8.56
C THR A 36 -13.39 33.55 8.63
N LYS A 37 -14.00 34.39 7.77
CA LYS A 37 -13.93 35.84 7.84
C LYS A 37 -14.38 36.32 9.21
N CYS A 38 -13.47 36.97 9.94
CA CYS A 38 -13.79 37.72 11.14
C CYS A 38 -14.50 39.04 10.73
N THR A 39 -15.83 39.07 10.75
CA THR A 39 -16.61 40.29 10.45
C THR A 39 -17.55 40.66 11.60
N LYS A 40 -17.22 41.75 12.30
CA LYS A 40 -18.13 42.49 13.18
C LYS A 40 -19.03 43.38 12.31
N SER A 41 -20.32 43.06 12.20
CA SER A 41 -21.32 43.92 11.53
C SER A 41 -21.90 44.94 12.50
N LYS A 42 -21.66 46.25 12.27
CA LYS A 42 -22.43 47.33 12.88
C LYS A 42 -23.60 47.70 11.95
N ALA A 43 -24.82 47.61 12.46
CA ALA A 43 -26.03 48.05 11.77
C ALA A 43 -26.03 49.58 11.63
N THR A 44 -26.26 50.07 10.40
CA THR A 44 -26.41 51.51 10.11
C THR A 44 -27.78 51.73 9.47
N ARG A 45 -28.53 52.70 9.97
CA ARG A 45 -29.90 53.05 9.58
C ARG A 45 -29.99 53.54 8.11
N PRO A 46 -31.16 53.44 7.45
CA PRO A 46 -31.32 53.85 6.05
C PRO A 46 -31.49 55.37 5.92
N THR A 47 -30.59 56.01 5.21
CA THR A 47 -30.74 57.40 4.71
C THR A 47 -31.20 57.36 3.25
N VAL A 48 -32.41 57.86 3.00
CA VAL A 48 -32.95 58.07 1.65
C VAL A 48 -32.29 59.32 1.05
N SER A 49 -31.65 59.21 -0.12
CA SER A 49 -31.08 60.35 -0.84
C SER A 49 -31.76 60.52 -2.20
N ILE A 50 -32.26 61.74 -2.43
CA ILE A 50 -33.04 62.22 -3.60
C ILE A 50 -32.14 62.50 -4.84
N ALA A 51 -30.87 62.12 -4.80
CA ALA A 51 -29.91 62.36 -5.88
C ALA A 51 -30.00 61.37 -7.07
N LYS A 52 -31.22 60.91 -7.43
CA LYS A 52 -31.45 59.94 -8.52
C LYS A 52 -31.91 60.57 -9.84
N ILE A 53 -31.83 61.91 -9.99
CA ILE A 53 -32.45 62.62 -11.14
C ILE A 53 -31.43 63.02 -12.23
N PHE A 54 -30.13 62.97 -12.01
CA PHE A 54 -29.16 63.33 -13.06
C PHE A 54 -28.03 62.31 -13.14
N LYS A 55 -28.10 61.41 -14.13
CA LYS A 55 -26.96 60.82 -14.88
C LYS A 55 -27.44 59.64 -15.77
N THR A 56 -27.94 59.96 -16.95
CA THR A 56 -27.99 59.03 -18.09
C THR A 56 -27.16 59.61 -19.24
N SER A 57 -25.84 59.51 -19.13
CA SER A 57 -24.97 59.53 -20.31
C SER A 57 -24.18 58.22 -20.32
N LYS A 58 -24.35 57.43 -21.37
CA LYS A 58 -23.65 56.15 -21.55
C LYS A 58 -22.19 56.47 -21.92
N PRO A 59 -21.17 55.92 -21.24
CA PRO A 59 -19.81 56.02 -21.72
C PRO A 59 -19.61 55.06 -22.90
N ALA A 60 -19.04 55.56 -23.99
CA ALA A 60 -18.60 54.76 -25.11
C ALA A 60 -17.50 53.77 -24.66
N HIS A 61 -17.73 52.48 -24.85
CA HIS A 61 -16.76 51.42 -24.60
C HIS A 61 -15.54 51.57 -25.53
N ARG A 62 -14.45 52.15 -25.03
CA ARG A 62 -13.12 51.98 -25.62
C ARG A 62 -12.50 50.69 -25.06
N ASN A 63 -12.66 49.59 -25.78
CA ASN A 63 -11.89 48.36 -25.56
C ASN A 63 -10.42 48.58 -25.98
N ARG A 64 -9.58 49.07 -25.06
CA ARG A 64 -8.12 48.93 -25.18
C ARG A 64 -7.71 47.62 -24.50
N LYS A 65 -7.61 46.54 -25.27
CA LYS A 65 -6.84 45.35 -24.88
C LYS A 65 -5.38 45.78 -24.72
N ARG A 66 -4.95 46.08 -23.50
CA ARG A 66 -3.52 46.08 -23.16
C ARG A 66 -3.06 44.63 -23.20
N ARG A 67 -2.29 44.29 -24.24
CA ARG A 67 -1.51 43.05 -24.31
C ARG A 67 -0.57 43.08 -23.10
N ARG A 68 -0.87 42.30 -22.06
CA ARG A 68 0.08 42.06 -20.97
C ARG A 68 1.21 41.22 -21.55
N GLU A 69 2.43 41.71 -21.47
CA GLU A 69 3.59 40.86 -21.72
C GLU A 69 3.61 39.72 -20.69
N PRO A 70 4.01 38.51 -21.09
CA PRO A 70 4.07 37.36 -20.18
C PRO A 70 5.00 37.70 -19.01
N SER A 71 4.48 37.50 -17.79
CA SER A 71 5.26 37.68 -16.57
C SER A 71 6.47 36.73 -16.62
N PRO A 72 7.70 37.18 -16.31
CA PRO A 72 8.88 36.31 -16.28
C PRO A 72 8.73 35.12 -15.33
N ALA A 73 7.86 35.21 -14.32
CA ALA A 73 7.52 34.10 -13.43
C ALA A 73 6.78 32.95 -14.13
N ALA A 74 6.00 33.23 -15.18
CA ALA A 74 5.31 32.18 -15.95
C ALA A 74 6.29 31.37 -16.81
N THR A 75 7.38 32.00 -17.28
CA THR A 75 8.43 31.33 -18.05
C THR A 75 9.19 30.32 -17.17
N VAL A 76 9.56 30.72 -15.95
CA VAL A 76 10.26 29.84 -14.99
C VAL A 76 9.41 28.64 -14.57
N ILE A 77 8.10 28.82 -14.38
CA ILE A 77 7.18 27.73 -14.02
C ILE A 77 7.05 26.73 -15.19
N ASN A 78 7.00 27.22 -16.43
CA ASN A 78 6.93 26.36 -17.60
C ASN A 78 8.26 25.60 -17.84
N GLU A 79 9.40 26.26 -17.68
CA GLU A 79 10.73 25.63 -17.77
C GLU A 79 10.90 24.54 -16.71
N LEU A 80 10.46 24.80 -15.47
CA LEU A 80 10.49 23.82 -14.39
C LEU A 80 9.55 22.62 -14.68
N GLY A 81 8.37 22.88 -15.25
CA GLY A 81 7.45 21.84 -15.70
C GLY A 81 8.08 20.93 -16.77
N GLU A 82 8.74 21.51 -17.76
CA GLU A 82 9.46 20.74 -18.79
C GLU A 82 10.62 19.91 -18.22
N GLU A 83 11.31 20.40 -17.18
CA GLU A 83 12.35 19.60 -16.50
C GLU A 83 11.74 18.44 -15.72
N PHE A 84 10.63 18.65 -15.02
CA PHE A 84 9.91 17.57 -14.34
C PHE A 84 9.40 16.51 -15.32
N ASP A 85 8.89 16.92 -16.48
CA ASP A 85 8.46 15.98 -17.53
C ASP A 85 9.64 15.17 -18.07
N LYS A 86 10.80 15.81 -18.32
CA LYS A 86 12.03 15.11 -18.73
C LYS A 86 12.53 14.12 -17.68
N ILE A 87 12.44 14.48 -16.40
CA ILE A 87 12.79 13.59 -15.28
C ILE A 87 11.79 12.44 -15.19
N GLY A 88 10.50 12.73 -15.34
CA GLY A 88 9.42 11.76 -15.37
C GLY A 88 9.62 10.71 -16.45
N ASP A 89 9.89 11.15 -17.69
CA ASP A 89 10.20 10.31 -18.84
C ASP A 89 11.46 9.46 -18.63
N ARG A 90 12.51 10.05 -18.03
CA ARG A 90 13.72 9.29 -17.68
C ARG A 90 13.43 8.22 -16.65
N LEU A 91 12.64 8.53 -15.63
CA LEU A 91 12.30 7.60 -14.56
C LEU A 91 11.43 6.46 -15.09
N THR A 92 10.41 6.77 -15.91
CA THR A 92 9.58 5.73 -16.54
C THR A 92 10.42 4.83 -17.45
N ARG A 93 11.25 5.40 -18.33
CA ARG A 93 12.15 4.59 -19.18
C ARG A 93 13.11 3.74 -18.37
N THR A 94 13.63 4.27 -17.26
CA THR A 94 14.53 3.50 -16.39
C THR A 94 13.80 2.37 -15.70
N ALA A 95 12.60 2.63 -15.17
CA ALA A 95 11.74 1.63 -14.53
C ALA A 95 11.29 0.53 -15.52
N GLU A 96 10.88 0.91 -16.72
CA GLU A 96 10.54 -0.03 -17.79
C GLU A 96 11.73 -0.91 -18.16
N ASN A 97 12.91 -0.32 -18.35
CA ASN A 97 14.12 -1.06 -18.69
C ASN A 97 14.57 -2.02 -17.58
N THR A 98 14.50 -1.60 -16.31
CA THR A 98 14.87 -2.48 -15.19
C THR A 98 13.85 -3.59 -14.98
N PHE A 99 12.55 -3.28 -15.11
CA PHE A 99 11.48 -4.26 -15.03
C PHE A 99 11.60 -5.30 -16.15
N ASP A 100 11.77 -4.86 -17.39
CA ASP A 100 11.97 -5.73 -18.54
C ASP A 100 13.19 -6.63 -18.38
N ALA A 101 14.31 -6.08 -17.90
CA ALA A 101 15.53 -6.84 -17.67
C ALA A 101 15.32 -7.91 -16.58
N ALA A 102 14.68 -7.56 -15.47
CA ALA A 102 14.33 -8.49 -14.40
C ALA A 102 13.37 -9.58 -14.90
N TRP A 103 12.32 -9.19 -15.64
CA TRP A 103 11.35 -10.10 -16.23
C TRP A 103 12.00 -11.10 -17.19
N ARG A 104 12.84 -10.63 -18.13
CA ARG A 104 13.57 -11.50 -19.06
C ARG A 104 14.49 -12.46 -18.31
N SER A 105 15.16 -12.00 -17.25
CA SER A 105 16.00 -12.84 -16.40
C SER A 105 15.18 -13.95 -15.73
N HIS A 106 14.03 -13.61 -15.14
CA HIS A 106 13.13 -14.59 -14.52
C HIS A 106 12.59 -15.60 -15.52
N VAL A 107 12.14 -15.17 -16.70
CA VAL A 107 11.66 -16.06 -17.76
C VAL A 107 12.78 -17.02 -18.22
N LYS A 108 14.03 -16.53 -18.33
CA LYS A 108 15.18 -17.37 -18.67
C LYS A 108 15.47 -18.40 -17.57
N SER A 109 15.40 -18.00 -16.30
CA SER A 109 15.56 -18.90 -15.15
C SER A 109 14.49 -20.00 -15.14
N LEU A 110 13.22 -19.63 -15.34
CA LEU A 110 12.11 -20.58 -15.42
C LEU A 110 12.28 -21.60 -16.56
N LYS A 111 12.74 -21.15 -17.74
CA LYS A 111 13.05 -22.06 -18.85
C LYS A 111 14.18 -23.03 -18.49
N SER A 112 15.23 -22.57 -17.81
CA SER A 112 16.34 -23.42 -17.36
C SER A 112 15.89 -24.45 -16.32
N ILE A 113 15.05 -24.06 -15.36
CA ILE A 113 14.48 -24.96 -14.35
C ILE A 113 13.62 -26.02 -15.04
N LYS A 114 12.71 -25.60 -15.92
CA LYS A 114 11.86 -26.53 -16.68
C LYS A 114 12.68 -27.55 -17.48
N GLN A 115 13.79 -27.12 -18.09
CA GLN A 115 14.68 -28.02 -18.81
C GLN A 115 15.33 -29.05 -17.87
N ARG A 116 15.84 -28.61 -16.71
CA ARG A 116 16.41 -29.51 -15.70
C ARG A 116 15.39 -30.50 -15.14
N ASP A 117 14.17 -30.07 -14.91
CA ASP A 117 13.09 -30.94 -14.45
C ASP A 117 12.75 -31.99 -15.51
N GLN A 118 12.71 -31.59 -16.78
CA GLN A 118 12.49 -32.50 -17.89
C GLN A 118 13.62 -33.53 -18.00
N GLU A 119 14.87 -33.10 -17.87
CA GLU A 119 16.05 -33.98 -17.81
C GLU A 119 15.95 -34.96 -16.63
N PHE A 120 15.55 -34.48 -15.45
CA PHE A 120 15.33 -35.33 -14.28
C PHE A 120 14.23 -36.37 -14.51
N VAL A 121 13.07 -35.98 -15.06
CA VAL A 121 11.99 -36.92 -15.37
C VAL A 121 12.43 -37.96 -16.40
N THR A 122 13.20 -37.57 -17.42
CA THR A 122 13.78 -38.54 -18.38
C THR A 122 14.79 -39.48 -17.73
N MET A 123 15.58 -39.00 -16.77
CA MET A 123 16.50 -39.84 -16.00
C MET A 123 15.76 -40.84 -15.13
N VAL A 124 14.75 -40.40 -14.38
CA VAL A 124 13.92 -41.25 -13.53
C VAL A 124 13.21 -42.31 -14.36
N SER A 125 12.57 -41.92 -15.47
CA SER A 125 11.89 -42.87 -16.35
C SER A 125 12.85 -43.87 -17.00
N ARG A 126 14.06 -43.45 -17.39
CA ARG A 126 15.11 -44.36 -17.88
C ARG A 126 15.54 -45.34 -16.80
N ASN A 127 15.80 -44.88 -15.58
CA ASN A 127 16.22 -45.73 -14.46
C ASN A 127 15.11 -46.70 -14.06
N LEU A 128 13.86 -46.22 -14.01
CA LEU A 128 12.69 -47.05 -13.75
C LEU A 128 12.53 -48.13 -14.82
N SER A 129 12.71 -47.77 -16.10
CA SER A 129 12.67 -48.74 -17.21
C SER A 129 13.80 -49.76 -17.13
N ALA A 130 15.02 -49.32 -16.78
CA ALA A 130 16.16 -50.20 -16.59
C ALA A 130 15.96 -51.19 -15.43
N LEU A 131 15.20 -50.79 -14.40
CA LEU A 131 14.84 -51.64 -13.27
C LEU A 131 13.62 -52.52 -13.56
N SER A 132 12.62 -52.01 -14.27
CA SER A 132 11.35 -52.72 -14.51
C SER A 132 11.44 -53.75 -15.64
N VAL A 133 12.25 -53.50 -16.69
CA VAL A 133 12.41 -54.42 -17.82
C VAL A 133 12.99 -55.77 -17.40
N PRO A 134 14.06 -55.87 -16.57
CA PRO A 134 14.55 -57.14 -16.06
C PRO A 134 13.56 -57.85 -15.14
N LEU A 135 12.74 -57.10 -14.39
CA LEU A 135 11.71 -57.65 -13.50
C LEU A 135 10.52 -58.22 -14.27
N LEU A 136 10.16 -57.62 -15.41
CA LEU A 136 9.11 -58.13 -16.31
C LEU A 136 9.60 -59.28 -17.20
N ALA A 137 10.89 -59.27 -17.60
CA ALA A 137 11.49 -60.28 -18.45
C ALA A 137 11.86 -61.58 -17.72
N ARG A 138 11.87 -61.57 -16.38
CA ARG A 138 12.04 -62.77 -15.57
C ARG A 138 10.68 -63.34 -15.20
N PRO A 139 10.14 -64.35 -15.91
CA PRO A 139 9.09 -65.15 -15.33
C PRO A 139 9.66 -65.71 -14.02
N VAL A 140 8.95 -65.50 -12.92
CA VAL A 140 9.24 -66.17 -11.64
C VAL A 140 8.92 -67.65 -11.88
N ALA A 141 9.86 -68.36 -12.50
CA ALA A 141 9.90 -69.81 -12.44
C ALA A 141 10.20 -70.14 -10.98
N LEU A 142 9.14 -70.46 -10.24
CA LEU A 142 9.19 -71.21 -9.00
C LEU A 142 9.71 -72.62 -9.33
N GLU A 143 10.99 -72.72 -9.67
CA GLU A 143 11.70 -73.99 -9.57
C GLU A 143 11.92 -74.24 -8.07
N PRO A 144 11.36 -75.31 -7.49
CA PRO A 144 11.61 -75.65 -6.10
C PRO A 144 13.03 -76.21 -6.03
N ARG A 145 13.99 -75.31 -5.85
CA ARG A 145 15.38 -75.67 -5.60
C ARG A 145 15.53 -75.87 -4.10
N ASP A 146 16.01 -77.05 -3.73
CA ASP A 146 16.25 -77.53 -2.36
C ASP A 146 17.13 -76.55 -1.53
N SER A 147 16.53 -75.48 -1.01
CA SER A 147 16.97 -74.68 0.14
C SER A 147 15.89 -73.68 0.56
N GLU A 148 14.64 -74.12 0.68
CA GLU A 148 13.51 -73.29 1.13
C GLU A 148 13.82 -72.55 2.45
N ALA A 149 14.62 -73.17 3.33
CA ALA A 149 15.06 -72.56 4.59
C ALA A 149 15.90 -71.27 4.40
N SER A 150 16.80 -71.20 3.42
CA SER A 150 17.72 -70.07 3.25
C SER A 150 17.05 -68.85 2.61
N SER A 151 16.11 -69.08 1.68
CA SER A 151 15.35 -68.01 1.03
C SER A 151 14.30 -67.39 1.96
N GLN A 152 13.71 -68.21 2.84
CA GLN A 152 12.73 -67.75 3.82
C GLN A 152 13.37 -66.89 4.93
N GLU A 153 14.59 -67.24 5.37
CA GLU A 153 15.38 -66.43 6.31
C GLU A 153 15.77 -65.07 5.73
N HIS A 154 16.17 -65.02 4.45
CA HIS A 154 16.52 -63.77 3.77
C HIS A 154 15.31 -62.83 3.59
N LEU A 155 14.14 -63.41 3.28
CA LEU A 155 12.89 -62.65 3.18
C LEU A 155 12.46 -62.12 4.55
N GLY A 156 12.59 -62.92 5.61
CA GLY A 156 12.32 -62.49 6.99
C GLY A 156 13.21 -61.31 7.42
N ALA A 157 14.50 -61.37 7.13
CA ALA A 157 15.44 -60.29 7.41
C ALA A 157 15.13 -59.00 6.60
N CYS A 158 14.70 -59.13 5.34
CA CYS A 158 14.24 -57.99 4.55
C CYS A 158 12.97 -57.37 5.15
N LEU A 159 11.99 -58.17 5.53
CA LEU A 159 10.74 -57.68 6.13
C LEU A 159 10.99 -56.97 7.46
N GLN A 160 11.92 -57.46 8.30
CA GLN A 160 12.32 -56.77 9.52
C GLN A 160 12.97 -55.42 9.23
N ARG A 161 13.91 -55.35 8.28
CA ARG A 161 14.53 -54.08 7.87
C ARG A 161 13.49 -53.09 7.32
N PHE A 162 12.54 -53.55 6.50
CA PHE A 162 11.44 -52.71 6.03
C PHE A 162 10.55 -52.23 7.18
N GLY A 163 10.27 -53.09 8.16
CA GLY A 163 9.53 -52.72 9.37
C GLY A 163 10.25 -51.62 10.17
N GLU A 164 11.56 -51.72 10.33
CA GLU A 164 12.39 -50.69 10.99
C GLU A 164 12.38 -49.37 10.22
N ILE A 165 12.47 -49.42 8.89
CA ILE A 165 12.40 -48.24 8.02
C ILE A 165 11.03 -47.57 8.16
N LEU A 166 9.94 -48.34 8.08
CA LEU A 166 8.58 -47.82 8.24
C LEU A 166 8.35 -47.18 9.62
N ALA A 167 8.87 -47.80 10.69
CA ALA A 167 8.77 -47.24 12.04
C ALA A 167 9.52 -45.90 12.14
N ARG A 168 10.71 -45.81 11.53
CA ARG A 168 11.51 -44.57 11.49
C ARG A 168 10.82 -43.49 10.67
N GLU A 169 10.29 -43.84 9.49
CA GLU A 169 9.59 -42.91 8.61
C GLU A 169 8.31 -42.39 9.25
N LYS A 170 7.55 -43.24 9.95
CA LYS A 170 6.38 -42.82 10.73
C LYS A 170 6.76 -41.81 11.81
N ALA A 171 7.82 -42.08 12.58
CA ALA A 171 8.30 -41.16 13.60
C ALA A 171 8.79 -39.82 13.01
N ASN A 172 9.40 -39.85 11.83
CA ASN A 172 9.79 -38.62 11.11
C ASN A 172 8.56 -37.84 10.63
N LEU A 173 7.54 -38.53 10.11
CA LEU A 173 6.32 -37.88 9.66
C LEU A 173 5.58 -37.18 10.81
N GLU A 174 5.52 -37.82 11.98
CA GLU A 174 4.96 -37.19 13.19
C GLU A 174 5.73 -35.93 13.61
N LYS A 175 7.07 -35.95 13.51
CA LYS A 175 7.90 -34.75 13.76
C LYS A 175 7.64 -33.64 12.75
N TYR A 176 7.59 -33.96 11.46
CA TYR A 176 7.33 -32.97 10.42
C TYR A 176 5.93 -32.37 10.54
N TRP A 177 4.93 -33.16 10.94
CA TRP A 177 3.61 -32.63 11.26
C TRP A 177 3.64 -31.65 12.43
N ALA A 178 4.35 -31.97 13.50
CA ALA A 178 4.49 -31.05 14.64
C ALA A 178 5.26 -29.76 14.28
N GLU A 179 6.28 -29.85 13.41
CA GLU A 179 6.99 -28.68 12.88
C GLU A 179 6.10 -27.84 11.97
N TRP A 180 5.27 -28.48 11.15
CA TRP A 180 4.30 -27.81 10.30
C TRP A 180 3.27 -27.02 11.11
N ASP A 181 2.70 -27.62 12.15
CA ASP A 181 1.73 -26.95 13.02
C ASP A 181 2.36 -25.73 13.72
N LYS A 182 3.61 -25.85 14.18
CA LYS A 182 4.38 -24.71 14.73
C LYS A 182 4.58 -23.62 13.69
N LEU A 183 4.97 -23.98 12.47
CA LEU A 183 5.17 -23.02 11.39
C LEU A 183 3.88 -22.29 11.04
N GLN A 184 2.74 -22.97 11.05
CA GLN A 184 1.44 -22.32 10.84
C GLN A 184 1.13 -21.29 11.93
N ILE A 185 1.39 -21.62 13.19
CA ILE A 185 1.21 -20.70 14.32
C ILE A 185 2.16 -19.50 14.20
N GLU A 186 3.43 -19.73 13.87
CA GLU A 186 4.42 -18.67 13.67
C GLU A 186 4.06 -17.76 12.49
N TYR A 187 3.58 -18.34 11.39
CA TYR A 187 3.12 -17.58 10.22
C TYR A 187 1.92 -16.70 10.57
N LEU A 188 0.94 -17.23 11.31
CA LEU A 188 -0.20 -16.44 11.79
C LEU A 188 0.25 -15.31 12.71
N ARG A 189 1.15 -15.60 13.66
CA ARG A 189 1.72 -14.59 14.57
C ARG A 189 2.43 -13.48 13.80
N LEU A 190 3.31 -13.83 12.86
CA LEU A 190 4.02 -12.86 12.03
C LEU A 190 3.05 -12.06 11.15
N GLY A 191 2.03 -12.72 10.60
CA GLY A 191 0.97 -12.07 9.85
C GLY A 191 0.24 -11.01 10.68
N ILE A 192 -0.13 -11.34 11.92
CA ILE A 192 -0.76 -10.40 12.85
C ILE A 192 0.20 -9.27 13.24
N ASP A 193 1.48 -9.56 13.48
CA ASP A 193 2.46 -8.54 13.85
C ASP A 193 2.69 -7.52 12.73
N VAL A 194 2.69 -7.95 11.46
CA VAL A 194 2.96 -7.09 10.30
C VAL A 194 1.71 -6.38 9.79
N PHE A 195 0.59 -7.11 9.66
CA PHE A 195 -0.64 -6.59 9.03
C PHE A 195 -1.74 -6.21 10.02
N GLY A 196 -1.57 -6.55 11.30
CA GLY A 196 -2.58 -6.39 12.33
C GLY A 196 -3.56 -7.57 12.38
N PRO A 197 -4.45 -7.60 13.40
CA PRO A 197 -5.36 -8.71 13.64
C PRO A 197 -6.58 -8.74 12.71
N ARG A 198 -6.98 -7.60 12.12
CA ARG A 198 -8.17 -7.49 11.26
C ARG A 198 -8.25 -8.53 10.13
N PRO A 199 -7.21 -8.78 9.32
CA PRO A 199 -7.26 -9.77 8.24
C PRO A 199 -7.33 -11.23 8.73
N PHE A 200 -7.00 -11.51 9.99
CA PHE A 200 -6.93 -12.88 10.54
C PHE A 200 -8.07 -13.22 11.52
N GLY A 201 -9.00 -12.29 11.76
CA GLY A 201 -10.15 -12.45 12.65
C GLY A 201 -9.84 -12.04 14.11
N GLU A 202 -10.87 -11.69 14.88
CA GLU A 202 -10.75 -11.24 16.29
C GLU A 202 -10.38 -12.36 17.28
N GLN A 203 -10.12 -13.58 16.80
CA GLN A 203 -9.85 -14.71 17.66
C GLN A 203 -8.41 -14.67 18.18
N GLU A 204 -8.31 -14.35 19.47
CA GLU A 204 -7.11 -14.51 20.31
C GLU A 204 -5.82 -13.99 19.68
N ALA A 205 -5.87 -12.81 19.06
CA ALA A 205 -4.63 -12.07 18.82
C ALA A 205 -4.07 -11.73 20.22
N PRO A 206 -2.92 -12.30 20.64
CA PRO A 206 -2.34 -11.94 21.91
C PRO A 206 -2.02 -10.45 21.83
N SER A 207 -2.48 -9.67 22.82
CA SER A 207 -2.20 -8.24 22.92
C SER A 207 -0.69 -8.01 22.90
N HIS A 208 -0.13 -7.83 21.71
CA HIS A 208 1.30 -7.65 21.52
C HIS A 208 1.57 -6.36 20.75
N ASP A 209 2.66 -5.71 21.17
CA ASP A 209 3.33 -4.59 20.53
C ASP A 209 3.93 -5.03 19.17
N GLY A 210 3.07 -5.41 18.23
CA GLY A 210 3.47 -5.76 16.87
C GLY A 210 3.85 -4.53 16.06
N PHE A 211 4.60 -4.74 14.96
CA PHE A 211 5.01 -3.69 14.03
C PHE A 211 3.83 -2.85 13.51
N HIS A 212 2.69 -3.48 13.25
CA HIS A 212 1.48 -2.76 12.84
C HIS A 212 0.98 -1.79 13.91
N ASN A 213 1.00 -2.21 15.18
CA ASN A 213 0.55 -1.38 16.30
C ASN A 213 1.52 -0.22 16.56
N THR A 214 2.83 -0.46 16.45
CA THR A 214 3.82 0.62 16.58
C THR A 214 3.71 1.62 15.44
N MET A 215 3.52 1.15 14.21
CA MET A 215 3.38 2.02 13.05
C MET A 215 2.08 2.84 13.08
N THR A 216 0.97 2.24 13.55
CA THR A 216 -0.29 2.98 13.75
C THR A 216 -0.16 4.02 14.86
N LEU A 217 0.50 3.71 15.97
CA LEU A 217 0.79 4.68 17.03
C LEU A 217 1.67 5.84 16.55
N TRP A 218 2.73 5.55 15.79
CA TRP A 218 3.60 6.58 15.19
C TRP A 218 2.84 7.47 14.22
N ASN A 219 1.95 6.89 13.39
CA ASN A 219 1.11 7.66 12.48
C ASN A 219 0.15 8.59 13.25
N LEU A 220 -0.40 8.14 14.37
CA LEU A 220 -1.23 8.97 15.24
C LEU A 220 -0.43 10.13 15.84
N GLU A 221 0.75 9.86 16.41
CA GLU A 221 1.64 10.89 16.96
C GLU A 221 2.08 11.92 15.90
N LEU A 222 2.37 11.46 14.69
CA LEU A 222 2.72 12.37 13.59
C LEU A 222 1.52 13.25 13.21
N ARG A 223 0.32 12.68 13.11
CA ARG A 223 -0.90 13.44 12.80
C ARG A 223 -1.21 14.49 13.87
N THR A 224 -1.04 14.16 15.15
CA THR A 224 -1.26 15.12 16.23
C THR A 224 -0.25 16.27 16.17
N LYS A 225 1.04 15.98 15.95
CA LYS A 225 2.07 17.03 15.80
C LYS A 225 1.82 17.92 14.58
N VAL A 226 1.39 17.35 13.46
CA VAL A 226 1.04 18.12 12.25
C VAL A 226 -0.16 19.04 12.53
N ALA A 227 -1.17 18.55 13.24
CA ALA A 227 -2.32 19.37 13.63
C ALA A 227 -1.92 20.51 14.58
N GLU A 228 -1.08 20.25 15.58
CA GLU A 228 -0.52 21.26 16.48
C GLU A 228 0.27 22.34 15.71
N PHE A 229 1.12 21.94 14.75
CA PHE A 229 1.82 22.89 13.89
C PHE A 229 0.87 23.69 13.00
N GLY A 230 -0.20 23.09 12.51
CA GLY A 230 -1.24 23.79 11.75
C GLY A 230 -1.88 24.92 12.55
N VAL A 231 -2.26 24.64 13.81
CA VAL A 231 -2.81 25.66 14.73
C VAL A 231 -1.79 26.77 15.01
N SER A 232 -0.54 26.41 15.33
CA SER A 232 0.52 27.39 15.60
C SER A 232 0.81 28.28 14.39
N LEU A 233 0.80 27.72 13.18
CA LEU A 233 0.99 28.48 11.94
C LEU A 233 -0.19 29.44 11.69
N GLU A 234 -1.42 29.01 11.95
CA GLU A 234 -2.60 29.85 11.82
C GLU A 234 -2.58 31.03 12.80
N GLU A 235 -2.19 30.78 14.05
CA GLU A 235 -2.00 31.82 15.07
C GLU A 235 -0.92 32.83 14.65
N ALA A 236 0.26 32.35 14.25
CA ALA A 236 1.36 33.20 13.78
C ALA A 236 0.96 34.00 12.53
N GLY A 237 0.21 33.40 11.60
CA GLY A 237 -0.33 34.08 10.42
C GLY A 237 -1.33 35.19 10.80
N CYS A 238 -2.22 34.91 11.76
CA CYS A 238 -3.15 35.91 12.29
C CYS A 238 -2.43 37.07 12.98
N GLU A 239 -1.37 36.80 13.73
CA GLU A 239 -0.54 37.84 14.35
C GLU A 239 0.21 38.68 13.32
N ALA A 240 0.81 38.06 12.31
CA ALA A 240 1.49 38.75 11.23
C ALA A 240 0.53 39.68 10.47
N LEU A 241 -0.68 39.19 10.14
CA LEU A 241 -1.72 40.01 9.50
C LEU A 241 -2.18 41.17 10.40
N ARG A 242 -2.30 40.95 11.71
CA ARG A 242 -2.61 42.03 12.67
C ARG A 242 -1.51 43.09 12.71
N LYS A 243 -0.24 42.68 12.79
CA LYS A 243 0.92 43.60 12.77
C LYS A 243 1.00 44.38 11.46
N MET A 244 0.81 43.72 10.32
CA MET A 244 0.79 44.36 9.00
C MET A 244 -0.32 45.39 8.87
N LYS A 245 -1.55 45.07 9.30
CA LYS A 245 -2.66 46.03 9.31
C LYS A 245 -2.38 47.22 10.23
N HIS A 246 -1.72 46.99 11.36
CA HIS A 246 -1.34 48.06 12.28
C HIS A 246 -0.30 48.99 11.64
N SER A 247 0.76 48.43 11.04
CA SER A 247 1.79 49.23 10.35
C SER A 247 1.24 49.99 9.14
N GLU A 248 0.28 49.41 8.40
CA GLU A 248 -0.40 50.09 7.29
C GLU A 248 -1.18 51.31 7.80
N ALA A 249 -1.91 51.17 8.91
CA ALA A 249 -2.64 52.27 9.52
C ALA A 249 -1.72 53.39 10.04
N GLU A 250 -0.54 53.05 10.58
CA GLU A 250 0.47 54.02 11.01
C GLU A 250 1.06 54.79 9.83
N LEU A 251 1.40 54.10 8.74
CA LEU A 251 1.85 54.73 7.49
C LEU A 251 0.80 55.66 6.91
N ASP A 252 -0.47 55.24 6.88
CA ASP A 252 -1.58 56.08 6.43
C ASP A 252 -1.76 57.34 7.30
N ALA A 253 -1.59 57.21 8.62
CA ALA A 253 -1.64 58.36 9.52
C ALA A 253 -0.45 59.31 9.31
N ALA A 254 0.76 58.77 9.16
CA ALA A 254 1.97 59.56 8.90
C ALA A 254 1.91 60.29 7.55
N THR A 255 1.46 59.62 6.49
CA THR A 255 1.30 60.23 5.16
C THR A 255 0.22 61.31 5.15
N LYS A 256 -0.88 61.14 5.90
CA LYS A 256 -1.88 62.20 6.08
C LYS A 256 -1.28 63.42 6.79
N LYS A 257 -0.51 63.21 7.86
CA LYS A 257 0.18 64.30 8.58
C LYS A 257 1.15 65.04 7.67
N GLU A 258 1.97 64.34 6.90
CA GLU A 258 2.90 64.98 5.96
C GLU A 258 2.17 65.69 4.82
N LYS A 259 1.09 65.12 4.26
CA LYS A 259 0.24 65.83 3.29
C LYS A 259 -0.31 67.13 3.87
N THR A 260 -0.82 67.12 5.10
CA THR A 260 -1.32 68.35 5.74
C THR A 260 -0.21 69.37 6.01
N ARG A 261 0.98 68.91 6.39
CA ARG A 261 2.15 69.77 6.61
C ARG A 261 2.61 70.44 5.32
N LEU A 262 2.71 69.68 4.23
CA LEU A 262 3.06 70.21 2.91
C LEU A 262 2.02 71.21 2.41
N LEU A 263 0.73 70.92 2.56
CA LEU A 263 -0.35 71.85 2.19
C LEU A 263 -0.29 73.14 3.03
N ALA A 264 -0.04 73.04 4.34
CA ALA A 264 0.11 74.20 5.20
C ALA A 264 1.34 75.05 4.83
N SER A 265 2.46 74.42 4.46
CA SER A 265 3.66 75.12 3.99
C SER A 265 3.40 75.88 2.68
N LEU A 266 2.71 75.25 1.73
CA LEU A 266 2.34 75.87 0.44
C LEU A 266 1.36 77.05 0.59
N LEU A 267 0.43 76.96 1.54
CA LEU A 267 -0.53 78.03 1.83
C LEU A 267 0.06 79.15 2.72
N GLY A 268 1.14 78.87 3.46
CA GLY A 268 1.82 79.85 4.32
C GLY A 268 2.94 80.64 3.63
N GLU A 269 3.37 80.24 2.43
CA GLU A 269 4.34 80.96 1.59
C GLU A 269 3.69 81.94 0.58
N LEU A 270 2.38 82.17 0.69
CA LEU A 270 1.58 83.17 -0.04
C LEU A 270 1.24 84.36 0.86
#